data_AF-Q1KRD0-F1
#
_entry.id   AF-Q1KRD0-F1
#
_cell.length_a   1.000
_cell.length_b   1.000
_cell.length_c   1.000
_cell.angle_alpha   90.00
_cell.angle_beta   90.00
_cell.angle_gamma   90.00
#
_symmetry.space_group_name_H-M   'P 1'
#
loop_
_entity.id
_entity.type
_entity.pdbx_description
1 polymer ?
#
loop_
_entity_poly.entity_id
_entity_poly.type
_entity_poly.pdbx_seq_one_letter_code
_entity_poly.pdbx_strand_id
1 'polypeptide(L)'
;PQLPLDAFFTEVIGQAPDKIIVPEERFWKEFAPKFYSTANWETIHAKLKLGAALDWTLFLTEEIRVLAGEYSRTIAGVPEPRSKEKAALSLAEVPYSQALGLWYAGEKFSPEAKADVEHKVATMIEVYKARLEKADWLAPETREKAIVKLNV
;
A
#
# COMPACT_ATOMS: atom_id res chain seq x y z
N PRO A 1 -11.64 19.59 -18.89
CA PRO A 1 -12.72 19.61 -17.87
C PRO A 1 -12.07 19.35 -16.52
N GLN A 2 -12.03 20.35 -15.64
CA GLN A 2 -11.54 20.09 -14.28
C GLN A 2 -12.40 18.98 -13.66
N LEU A 3 -11.76 18.03 -12.95
CA LEU A 3 -12.48 16.92 -12.36
C LEU A 3 -13.55 17.45 -11.39
N PRO A 4 -14.81 16.98 -11.47
CA PRO A 4 -15.87 17.43 -10.59
C PRO A 4 -15.75 16.76 -9.22
N LEU A 5 -14.74 17.14 -8.44
CA LEU A 5 -14.38 16.48 -7.18
C LEU A 5 -15.52 16.49 -6.16
N ASP A 6 -16.28 17.59 -6.05
CA ASP A 6 -17.41 17.68 -5.13
C ASP A 6 -18.52 16.68 -5.49
N ALA A 7 -18.79 16.51 -6.80
CA ALA A 7 -19.76 15.53 -7.27
C ALA A 7 -19.26 14.10 -7.01
N PHE A 8 -17.99 13.83 -7.30
CA PHE A 8 -17.35 12.55 -7.02
C PHE A 8 -17.41 12.18 -5.53
N PHE A 9 -17.07 13.10 -4.63
CA PHE A 9 -17.15 12.84 -3.19
C PHE A 9 -18.60 12.67 -2.73
N THR A 10 -19.53 13.46 -3.25
CA THR A 10 -20.96 13.28 -2.94
C THR A 10 -21.46 11.90 -3.38
N GLU A 11 -21.01 11.39 -4.52
CA GLU A 11 -21.38 10.07 -5.01
C GLU A 11 -20.75 8.93 -4.19
N VAL A 12 -19.47 9.04 -3.86
CA VAL A 12 -18.71 7.95 -3.21
C VAL A 12 -18.90 7.92 -1.69
N ILE A 13 -19.00 9.09 -1.04
CA ILE A 13 -19.07 9.22 0.43
C ILE A 13 -20.29 10.01 0.93
N GLY A 14 -21.21 10.40 0.04
CA GLY A 14 -22.48 11.03 0.41
C GLY A 14 -22.43 12.53 0.69
N GLN A 15 -21.24 13.15 0.68
CA GLN A 15 -21.06 14.58 0.99
C GLN A 15 -19.76 15.13 0.41
N ALA A 16 -19.66 16.45 0.30
CA ALA A 16 -18.40 17.15 0.06
C ALA A 16 -17.62 17.29 1.39
N PRO A 17 -16.36 16.85 1.47
CA PRO A 17 -15.57 16.95 2.70
C PRO A 17 -15.08 18.38 2.95
N ASP A 18 -15.12 18.84 4.21
CA ASP A 18 -14.59 20.16 4.61
C ASP A 18 -13.07 20.28 4.40
N LYS A 19 -12.35 19.15 4.50
CA LYS A 19 -10.90 19.09 4.36
C LYS A 19 -10.48 17.79 3.69
N ILE A 20 -9.52 17.91 2.77
CA ILE A 20 -8.83 16.78 2.16
C ILE A 20 -7.32 16.92 2.37
N ILE A 21 -6.62 15.80 2.39
CA ILE A 21 -5.15 15.75 2.36
C ILE A 21 -4.74 15.52 0.91
N VAL A 22 -3.93 16.43 0.36
CA VAL A 22 -3.43 16.33 -1.02
C VAL A 22 -1.92 16.10 -0.99
N PRO A 23 -1.44 14.86 -1.13
CA PRO A 23 -0.01 14.57 -1.08
C PRO A 23 0.78 15.23 -2.23
N GLU A 24 0.17 15.38 -3.40
CA GLU A 24 0.81 15.84 -4.64
C GLU A 24 0.23 17.17 -5.13
N GLU A 25 0.28 18.21 -4.29
CA GLU A 25 -0.35 19.50 -4.55
C GLU A 25 0.08 20.13 -5.88
N ARG A 26 1.36 20.01 -6.23
CA ARG A 26 1.92 20.54 -7.49
C ARG A 26 1.23 19.93 -8.71
N PHE A 27 1.02 18.61 -8.71
CA PHE A 27 0.31 17.95 -9.81
C PHE A 27 -1.08 18.55 -9.99
N TRP A 28 -1.85 18.67 -8.90
CA TRP A 28 -3.22 19.15 -8.93
C TRP A 28 -3.33 20.63 -9.33
N LYS A 29 -2.37 21.47 -8.94
CA LYS A 29 -2.36 22.89 -9.29
C LYS A 29 -1.85 23.17 -10.70
N GLU A 30 -0.76 22.52 -11.12
CA GLU A 30 -0.04 22.88 -12.35
C GLU A 30 -0.38 21.98 -13.54
N PHE A 31 -0.62 20.69 -13.30
CA PHE A 31 -0.66 19.67 -14.36
C PHE A 31 -2.05 19.07 -14.58
N ALA A 32 -2.86 18.94 -13.52
CA ALA A 32 -4.17 18.32 -13.59
C ALA A 32 -5.12 19.01 -14.60
N PRO A 33 -5.19 20.36 -14.73
CA PRO A 33 -6.04 20.98 -15.74
C PRO A 33 -5.65 20.62 -17.18
N LYS A 34 -4.35 20.43 -17.44
CA LYS A 34 -3.86 19.94 -18.74
C LYS A 34 -4.17 18.46 -18.90
N PHE A 35 -3.87 17.65 -17.88
CA PHE A 35 -4.08 16.20 -17.91
C PHE A 35 -5.56 15.85 -18.11
N TYR A 36 -6.45 16.33 -17.24
CA TYR A 36 -7.90 16.18 -17.32
C TYR A 36 -8.51 17.25 -18.24
N SER A 37 -8.12 17.23 -19.51
CA SER A 37 -8.64 18.13 -20.54
C SER A 37 -9.32 17.37 -21.66
N THR A 38 -10.18 18.05 -22.40
CA THR A 38 -10.84 17.47 -23.59
C THR A 38 -9.79 17.09 -24.63
N ALA A 39 -8.71 17.87 -24.74
CA ALA A 39 -7.60 17.60 -25.65
C ALA A 39 -6.89 16.26 -25.34
N ASN A 40 -6.86 15.83 -24.07
CA ASN A 40 -6.24 14.57 -23.65
C ASN A 40 -7.26 13.44 -23.45
N TRP A 41 -8.53 13.65 -23.81
CA TRP A 41 -9.60 12.68 -23.55
C TRP A 41 -9.31 11.32 -24.17
N GLU A 42 -8.84 11.26 -25.42
CA GLU A 42 -8.55 9.98 -26.08
C GLU A 42 -7.49 9.17 -25.33
N THR A 43 -6.43 9.83 -24.84
CA THR A 43 -5.40 9.17 -24.03
C THR A 43 -5.95 8.71 -22.68
N ILE A 44 -6.74 9.55 -22.00
CA ILE A 44 -7.38 9.18 -20.73
C ILE A 44 -8.32 7.99 -20.93
N HIS A 45 -9.16 8.04 -21.95
CA HIS A 45 -10.14 7.00 -22.26
C HIS A 45 -9.46 5.67 -22.62
N ALA A 46 -8.39 5.70 -23.41
CA ALA A 46 -7.58 4.53 -23.68
C ALA A 46 -6.94 3.96 -22.42
N LYS A 47 -6.38 4.82 -21.55
CA LYS A 47 -5.80 4.40 -20.27
C LYS A 47 -6.85 3.80 -19.33
N LEU A 48 -8.05 4.37 -19.26
CA LEU A 48 -9.16 3.85 -18.45
C LEU A 48 -9.62 2.48 -18.95
N LYS A 49 -9.77 2.30 -20.27
CA LYS A 49 -10.08 0.99 -20.86
C LYS A 49 -9.02 -0.05 -20.55
N LEU A 50 -7.75 0.32 -20.70
CA LEU A 50 -6.63 -0.57 -20.39
C LEU A 50 -6.62 -0.93 -18.89
N GLY A 51 -6.77 0.05 -18.00
CA GLY A 51 -6.85 -0.17 -16.55
C GLY A 51 -7.99 -1.12 -16.19
N ALA A 52 -9.20 -0.83 -16.67
CA ALA A 52 -10.37 -1.68 -16.44
C ALA A 52 -10.15 -3.11 -16.97
N ALA A 53 -9.51 -3.29 -18.13
CA ALA A 53 -9.19 -4.63 -18.63
C ALA A 53 -8.18 -5.35 -17.72
N LEU A 54 -7.13 -4.66 -17.27
CA LEU A 54 -6.06 -5.21 -16.45
C LEU A 54 -6.53 -5.63 -15.05
N ASP A 55 -7.47 -4.88 -14.44
CA ASP A 55 -8.00 -5.14 -13.10
C ASP A 55 -8.62 -6.53 -12.94
N TRP A 56 -9.16 -7.10 -14.03
CA TRP A 56 -9.84 -8.40 -14.00
C TRP A 56 -8.97 -9.57 -14.44
N THR A 57 -7.76 -9.34 -14.97
CA THR A 57 -6.95 -10.38 -15.61
C THR A 57 -6.59 -11.54 -14.69
N LEU A 58 -6.50 -11.28 -13.37
CA LEU A 58 -6.24 -12.29 -12.35
C LEU A 58 -7.38 -13.31 -12.17
N PHE A 59 -8.59 -12.99 -12.62
CA PHE A 59 -9.78 -13.83 -12.49
C PHE A 59 -10.18 -14.56 -13.78
N LEU A 60 -9.43 -14.33 -14.87
CA LEU A 60 -9.72 -14.89 -16.19
C LEU A 60 -8.92 -16.17 -16.43
N THR A 61 -8.73 -16.53 -17.71
CA THR A 61 -7.97 -17.73 -18.09
C THR A 61 -6.50 -17.60 -17.70
N GLU A 62 -5.84 -18.75 -17.54
CA GLU A 62 -4.41 -18.83 -17.27
C GLU A 62 -3.58 -18.10 -18.35
N GLU A 63 -3.97 -18.22 -19.62
CA GLU A 63 -3.33 -17.53 -20.74
C GLU A 63 -3.36 -16.00 -20.56
N ILE A 64 -4.54 -15.45 -20.22
CA ILE A 64 -4.70 -14.00 -20.00
C ILE A 64 -3.89 -13.56 -18.78
N ARG A 65 -3.91 -14.33 -17.69
CA ARG A 65 -3.12 -14.04 -16.48
C ARG A 65 -1.61 -13.99 -16.80
N VAL A 66 -1.11 -14.96 -17.56
CA VAL A 66 0.31 -15.04 -17.95
C VAL A 66 0.68 -13.87 -18.85
N LEU A 67 -0.16 -13.55 -19.84
CA LEU A 67 0.03 -12.44 -20.75
C LEU A 67 0.05 -11.09 -20.02
N ALA A 68 -0.95 -10.83 -19.16
CA ALA A 68 -1.07 -9.58 -18.42
C ALA A 68 0.14 -9.31 -17.51
N GLY A 69 0.77 -10.37 -16.97
CA GLY A 69 1.97 -10.25 -16.14
C GLY A 69 3.29 -10.07 -16.90
N GLU A 70 3.30 -10.13 -18.23
CA GLU A 70 4.54 -10.13 -19.02
C GLU A 70 5.34 -8.85 -18.84
N TYR A 71 4.71 -7.69 -18.94
CA TYR A 71 5.37 -6.39 -18.77
C TYR A 71 6.11 -6.29 -17.42
N SER A 72 5.44 -6.65 -16.32
CA SER A 72 6.05 -6.65 -14.99
C SER A 72 7.20 -7.66 -14.87
N ARG A 73 7.07 -8.84 -15.51
CA ARG A 73 8.14 -9.83 -15.54
C ARG A 73 9.37 -9.34 -16.30
N THR A 74 9.18 -8.70 -17.46
CA THR A 74 10.27 -8.12 -18.25
C THR A 74 11.05 -7.07 -17.46
N ILE A 75 10.35 -6.16 -16.77
CA ILE A 75 11.00 -5.12 -15.95
C ILE A 75 11.78 -5.75 -14.78
N ALA A 76 11.23 -6.79 -14.16
CA ALA A 76 11.85 -7.46 -13.03
C ALA A 76 12.92 -8.50 -13.42
N GLY A 77 13.14 -8.76 -14.72
CA GLY A 77 14.05 -9.80 -15.19
C GLY A 77 13.60 -11.22 -14.81
N VAL A 78 12.29 -11.44 -14.66
CA VAL A 78 11.72 -12.74 -14.27
C VAL A 78 11.35 -13.53 -15.54
N PRO A 79 11.99 -14.67 -15.83
CA PRO A 79 11.84 -15.34 -17.11
C PRO A 79 10.49 -16.06 -17.27
N GLU A 80 9.89 -16.53 -16.18
CA GLU A 80 8.68 -17.36 -16.22
C GLU A 80 7.56 -16.82 -15.31
N PRO A 81 6.29 -17.03 -15.69
CA PRO A 81 5.17 -16.71 -14.79
C PRO A 81 5.22 -17.54 -13.51
N ARG A 82 4.69 -16.98 -12.42
CA ARG A 82 4.43 -17.77 -11.21
C ARG A 82 3.53 -18.95 -11.55
N SER A 83 3.78 -20.09 -10.90
CA SER A 83 2.94 -21.28 -11.00
C SER A 83 1.49 -20.94 -10.66
N LYS A 84 0.56 -21.68 -11.28
CA LYS A 84 -0.88 -21.48 -11.10
C LYS A 84 -1.31 -21.55 -9.63
N GLU A 85 -0.74 -22.47 -8.86
CA GLU A 85 -0.99 -22.62 -7.42
C GLU A 85 -0.58 -21.38 -6.62
N LYS A 86 0.64 -20.86 -6.85
CA LYS A 86 1.12 -19.64 -6.17
C LYS A 86 0.30 -18.42 -6.57
N ALA A 87 -0.14 -18.35 -7.83
CA ALA A 87 -1.01 -17.28 -8.31
C ALA A 87 -2.39 -17.35 -7.65
N ALA A 88 -2.98 -18.55 -7.52
CA ALA A 88 -4.25 -18.75 -6.84
C ALA A 88 -4.18 -18.41 -5.34
N LEU A 89 -3.09 -18.77 -4.65
CA LEU A 89 -2.85 -18.35 -3.27
C LEU A 89 -2.77 -16.83 -3.16
N SER A 90 -1.98 -16.18 -4.02
CA SER A 90 -1.86 -14.71 -4.02
C SER A 90 -3.22 -14.03 -4.24
N LEU A 91 -4.07 -14.62 -5.08
CA LEU A 91 -5.44 -14.13 -5.33
C LEU A 91 -6.31 -14.23 -4.07
N ALA A 92 -6.24 -15.36 -3.36
CA ALA A 92 -6.99 -15.57 -2.12
C ALA A 92 -6.51 -14.67 -0.97
N GLU A 93 -5.21 -14.38 -0.90
CA GLU A 93 -4.63 -13.51 0.12
C GLU A 93 -5.12 -12.06 0.05
N VAL A 94 -5.54 -11.56 -1.12
CA VAL A 94 -6.03 -10.17 -1.27
C VAL A 94 -7.18 -9.88 -0.29
N PRO A 95 -8.31 -10.62 -0.31
CA PRO A 95 -9.38 -10.42 0.68
C PRO A 95 -9.19 -11.21 1.99
N TYR A 96 -8.45 -12.32 1.99
CA TYR A 96 -8.43 -13.26 3.12
C TYR A 96 -7.10 -13.36 3.87
N SER A 97 -6.12 -12.47 3.60
CA SER A 97 -4.80 -12.48 4.25
C SER A 97 -4.85 -12.60 5.78
N GLN A 98 -5.74 -11.86 6.45
CA GLN A 98 -5.84 -11.92 7.92
C GLN A 98 -6.35 -13.27 8.43
N ALA A 99 -7.39 -13.82 7.79
CA ALA A 99 -7.95 -15.11 8.18
C ALA A 99 -6.93 -16.25 7.94
N LEU A 100 -6.29 -16.25 6.76
CA LEU A 100 -5.24 -17.20 6.41
C LEU A 100 -4.04 -17.07 7.36
N GLY A 101 -3.63 -15.83 7.68
CA GLY A 101 -2.53 -15.56 8.61
C GLY A 101 -2.83 -16.00 10.04
N LEU A 102 -4.06 -15.77 10.53
CA LEU A 102 -4.47 -16.22 11.86
C LEU A 102 -4.48 -17.75 11.95
N TRP A 103 -5.04 -18.43 10.94
CA TRP A 103 -4.99 -19.88 10.86
C TRP A 103 -3.54 -20.39 10.84
N TYR A 104 -2.70 -19.82 9.97
CA TYR A 104 -1.28 -20.19 9.87
C TYR A 104 -0.55 -20.00 11.21
N ALA A 105 -0.80 -18.89 11.90
CA ALA A 105 -0.21 -18.63 13.22
C ALA A 105 -0.64 -19.69 14.25
N GLY A 106 -1.92 -20.07 14.27
CA GLY A 106 -2.41 -21.14 15.15
C GLY A 106 -1.76 -22.50 14.88
N GLU A 107 -1.47 -22.80 13.61
CA GLU A 107 -0.90 -24.09 13.21
C GLU A 107 0.63 -24.16 13.30
N LYS A 108 1.31 -23.02 13.09
CA LYS A 108 2.76 -22.99 12.81
C LYS A 108 3.57 -22.05 13.72
N PHE A 109 2.92 -21.19 14.51
CA PHE A 109 3.61 -20.21 15.35
C PHE A 109 3.38 -20.49 16.83
N SER A 110 4.43 -20.92 17.54
CA SER A 110 4.30 -21.35 18.93
C SER A 110 4.17 -20.16 19.91
N PRO A 111 3.46 -20.33 21.03
CA PRO A 111 3.39 -19.31 22.07
C PRO A 111 4.76 -18.91 22.64
N GLU A 112 5.71 -19.84 22.70
CA GLU A 112 7.07 -19.60 23.19
C GLU A 112 7.85 -18.71 22.23
N ALA A 113 7.73 -18.96 20.93
CA ALA A 113 8.33 -18.11 19.90
C ALA A 113 7.76 -16.68 19.95
N LYS A 114 6.44 -16.55 20.18
CA LYS A 114 5.81 -15.26 20.40
C LYS A 114 6.40 -14.52 21.61
N ALA A 115 6.45 -15.19 22.76
CA ALA A 115 6.95 -14.60 24.00
C ALA A 115 8.43 -14.18 23.89
N ASP A 116 9.26 -14.99 23.23
CA ASP A 116 10.67 -14.66 22.99
C ASP A 116 10.83 -13.41 22.11
N VAL A 117 10.06 -13.30 21.03
CA VAL A 117 10.10 -12.11 20.16
C VAL A 117 9.57 -10.87 20.89
N GLU A 118 8.47 -10.98 21.66
CA GLU A 118 7.95 -9.88 22.48
C GLU A 118 8.99 -9.38 23.49
N HIS A 119 9.71 -10.29 24.16
CA HIS A 119 10.78 -9.94 25.07
C HIS A 119 11.94 -9.23 24.36
N LYS A 120 12.35 -9.71 23.18
CA LYS A 120 13.39 -9.07 22.36
C LYS A 120 12.99 -7.67 21.93
N VAL A 121 11.75 -7.47 21.49
CA VAL A 121 11.24 -6.15 21.10
C VAL A 121 11.23 -5.20 22.29
N ALA A 122 10.74 -5.64 23.46
CA ALA A 122 10.77 -4.82 24.68
C ALA A 122 12.21 -4.42 25.06
N THR A 123 13.14 -5.37 24.98
CA THR A 123 14.57 -5.12 25.24
C THR A 123 15.15 -4.09 24.25
N MET A 124 14.82 -4.21 22.96
CA MET A 124 15.29 -3.25 21.95
C MET A 124 14.73 -1.85 22.17
N ILE A 125 13.47 -1.72 22.60
CA ILE A 125 12.86 -0.44 22.96
C ILE A 125 13.63 0.22 24.11
N GLU A 126 13.95 -0.53 25.17
CA GLU A 126 14.71 0.00 26.31
C GLU A 126 16.13 0.42 25.92
N VAL A 127 16.82 -0.38 25.10
CA VAL A 127 18.12 0.01 24.55
C VAL A 127 18.01 1.30 23.73
N TYR A 128 16.94 1.48 22.97
CA TYR A 128 16.73 2.68 22.17
C TYR A 128 16.44 3.91 23.04
N LYS A 129 15.66 3.77 24.12
CA LYS A 129 15.45 4.84 25.12
C LYS A 129 16.77 5.28 25.75
N ALA A 130 17.57 4.33 26.24
CA ALA A 130 18.88 4.62 26.84
C ALA A 130 19.83 5.32 25.86
N ARG A 131 19.74 5.03 24.56
CA ARG A 131 20.50 5.74 23.51
C ARG A 131 19.98 7.16 23.30
N LEU A 132 18.67 7.37 23.26
CA LEU A 132 18.07 8.70 23.12
C LEU A 132 18.39 9.60 24.31
N GLU A 133 18.38 9.08 25.54
CA GLU A 133 18.75 9.83 26.75
C GLU A 133 20.17 10.41 26.68
N LYS A 134 21.10 9.67 26.05
CA LYS A 134 22.50 10.05 25.91
C LYS A 134 22.84 10.75 24.60
N ALA A 135 21.86 10.95 23.72
CA ALA A 135 22.08 11.61 22.43
C ALA A 135 22.41 13.09 22.65
N ASP A 136 23.67 13.47 22.49
CA ASP A 136 24.17 14.84 22.67
C ASP A 136 23.85 15.76 21.48
N TRP A 137 23.57 15.18 20.31
CA TRP A 137 23.17 15.89 19.09
C TRP A 137 21.69 16.33 19.09
N LEU A 138 20.88 15.86 20.05
CA LEU A 138 19.48 16.25 20.20
C LEU A 138 19.29 17.25 21.34
N ALA A 139 18.52 18.30 21.09
CA ALA A 139 18.04 19.20 22.15
C ALA A 139 17.26 18.39 23.22
N PRO A 140 17.37 18.74 24.51
CA PRO A 140 16.71 18.02 25.61
C PRO A 140 15.22 17.78 25.37
N GLU A 141 14.48 18.80 24.92
CA GLU A 141 13.04 18.76 24.70
C GLU A 141 12.65 17.80 23.56
N THR A 142 13.52 17.65 22.57
CA THR A 142 13.33 16.70 21.47
C THR A 142 13.58 15.27 21.93
N ARG A 143 14.58 15.04 22.80
CA ARG A 143 14.83 13.71 23.40
C ARG A 143 13.65 13.24 24.22
N GLU A 144 13.12 14.10 25.08
CA GLU A 144 11.95 13.79 25.92
C GLU A 144 10.75 13.38 25.05
N LYS A 145 10.44 14.15 24.00
CA LYS A 145 9.35 13.81 23.06
C LYS A 145 9.60 12.52 22.29
N ALA A 146 10.85 12.24 21.92
CA ALA A 146 11.21 10.99 21.24
C ALA A 146 11.02 9.77 22.16
N ILE A 147 11.38 9.90 23.45
CA ILE A 147 11.17 8.85 24.46
C ILE A 147 9.67 8.62 24.69
N VAL A 148 8.85 9.67 24.75
CA VAL A 148 7.38 9.54 24.89
C VAL A 148 6.78 8.69 23.76
N LYS A 149 7.27 8.85 22.51
CA LYS A 149 6.81 8.02 21.38
C LYS A 149 7.14 6.53 21.50
N LEU A 150 8.09 6.15 22.35
CA LEU A 150 8.50 4.76 22.58
C LEU A 150 7.75 4.10 23.75
N ASN A 151 6.88 4.83 24.44
CA ASN A 151 6.07 4.32 25.55
C ASN A 151 4.67 3.87 25.10
N VAL A 152 4.44 3.77 23.79
CA VAL A 152 3.16 3.40 23.16
C VAL A 152 3.16 1.93 22.78
#